data_AF-A0A093FAK7-F1
#
_entry.id   AF-A0A093FAK7-F1
#
_cell.length_a   1.000
_cell.length_b   1.000
_cell.length_c   1.000
_cell.angle_alpha   90.00
_cell.angle_beta   90.00
_cell.angle_gamma   90.00
#
_symmetry.space_group_name_H-M   'P 1'
#
loop_
_entity.id
_entity.type
_entity.pdbx_description
1 polymer ?
#
loop_
_entity_poly.entity_id
_entity_poly.type
_entity_poly.pdbx_seq_one_letter_code
_entity_poly.pdbx_strand_id
1 'polypeptide(L)' 'SPTAAACLAASLNDHMTLDMDAVLSDFVRSTGAEPGLARDLLE' A
#
# COMPACT_ATOMS: atom_id res chain seq x y z
N SER A 1 18.30 -6.39 12.74
CA SER A 1 17.89 -7.62 12.04
C SER A 1 17.83 -7.34 10.55
N PRO A 2 18.45 -8.16 9.68
CA PRO A 2 18.46 -7.94 8.23
C PRO A 2 17.05 -7.91 7.60
N THR A 3 16.06 -8.52 8.26
CA THR A 3 14.63 -8.45 7.90
C THR A 3 14.07 -7.03 7.80
N ALA A 4 14.45 -6.13 8.72
CA ALA A 4 13.91 -4.77 8.71
C ALA A 4 14.39 -3.96 7.50
N ALA A 5 15.63 -4.19 7.05
CA ALA A 5 16.17 -3.57 5.84
C ALA A 5 15.53 -4.13 4.57
N ALA A 6 15.16 -5.42 4.55
CA ALA A 6 14.42 -6.02 3.44
C ALA A 6 12.98 -5.50 3.34
N CYS A 7 12.29 -5.28 4.46
CA CYS A 7 10.96 -4.66 4.47
C CYS A 7 11.00 -3.23 3.92
N LEU A 8 12.00 -2.43 4.31
CA LEU A 8 12.17 -1.07 3.80
C LEU A 8 12.61 -1.05 2.33
N ALA A 9 13.44 -1.98 1.90
CA ALA A 9 13.87 -2.11 0.50
C ALA A 9 12.72 -2.55 -0.42
N ALA A 10 11.80 -3.39 0.07
CA ALA A 10 10.56 -3.72 -0.66
C ALA A 10 9.70 -2.46 -0.86
N SER A 11 9.46 -1.67 0.20
CA SER A 11 8.70 -0.41 0.10
C SER A 11 9.32 0.63 -0.83
N LEU A 12 10.65 0.63 -1.00
CA LEU A 12 11.35 1.56 -1.89
C LEU A 12 11.39 1.10 -3.35
N ASN A 13 11.42 -0.22 -3.59
CA ASN A 13 11.40 -0.78 -4.96
C ASN A 13 9.98 -0.75 -5.57
N ASP A 14 8.97 -0.77 -4.72
CA ASP A 14 7.56 -0.60 -5.07
C ASP A 14 7.24 0.82 -5.59
N HIS A 15 8.08 1.81 -5.26
CA HIS A 15 7.85 3.19 -5.68
C HIS A 15 7.93 3.41 -7.21
N MET A 16 8.53 2.48 -7.97
CA MET A 16 8.59 2.56 -9.44
C MET A 16 7.40 1.86 -10.13
N THR A 17 6.66 1.01 -9.41
CA THR A 17 5.47 0.31 -9.87
C THR A 17 4.39 0.49 -8.81
N LEU A 18 3.54 1.52 -8.96
CA LEU A 18 2.48 1.83 -8.00
C LEU A 18 1.68 0.56 -7.66
N ASP A 19 1.92 -0.03 -6.48
CA ASP A 19 1.20 -1.23 -6.04
C ASP A 19 -0.18 -0.81 -5.53
N MET A 20 -1.19 -1.31 -6.20
CA MET A 20 -2.57 -0.93 -5.91
C MET A 20 -3.03 -1.45 -4.56
N ASP A 21 -2.43 -2.54 -4.07
CA ASP A 21 -2.72 -3.12 -2.76
C ASP A 21 -2.17 -2.24 -1.63
N ALA A 22 -0.97 -1.68 -1.82
CA ALA A 22 -0.36 -0.71 -0.93
C ALA A 22 -1.14 0.61 -0.88
N VAL A 23 -1.56 1.14 -2.04
CA VAL A 23 -2.40 2.36 -2.10
C VAL A 23 -3.78 2.13 -1.51
N LEU A 24 -4.39 0.97 -1.77
CA LEU A 24 -5.65 0.57 -1.15
C LEU A 24 -5.53 0.44 0.37
N SER A 25 -4.47 -0.19 0.85
CA SER A 25 -4.20 -0.36 2.28
C SER A 25 -3.99 0.97 2.99
N ASP A 26 -3.22 1.90 2.40
CA ASP A 26 -3.00 3.23 2.97
C ASP A 26 -4.29 4.06 2.96
N PHE A 27 -5.07 3.99 1.87
CA PHE A 27 -6.36 4.65 1.76
C PHE A 27 -7.35 4.18 2.83
N VAL A 28 -7.53 2.86 2.98
CA VAL A 28 -8.39 2.27 4.02
C VAL A 28 -7.90 2.65 5.42
N ARG A 29 -6.58 2.64 5.66
CA ARG A 29 -6.00 2.98 6.96
C ARG A 29 -6.14 4.47 7.30
N SER A 30 -6.08 5.34 6.29
CA SER A 30 -6.18 6.79 6.44
C SER A 30 -7.63 7.28 6.58
N THR A 31 -8.54 6.67 5.82
CA THR A 31 -9.96 7.10 5.75
C THR A 31 -10.91 6.25 6.59
N GLY A 32 -10.54 5.01 6.91
CA GLY A 32 -11.42 4.02 7.53
C GLY A 32 -12.50 3.49 6.59
N ALA A 33 -12.38 3.70 5.28
CA ALA A 33 -13.32 3.19 4.29
C ALA A 33 -13.25 1.66 4.16
N GLU A 34 -14.39 1.04 3.84
CA GLU A 34 -14.42 -0.39 3.53
C GLU A 34 -13.54 -0.69 2.29
N PRO A 35 -12.79 -1.80 2.26
CA PRO A 35 -11.87 -2.12 1.17
C PRO A 35 -12.52 -2.17 -0.21
N GLY A 36 -13.80 -2.59 -0.29
CA GLY A 36 -14.55 -2.62 -1.55
C GLY A 36 -14.83 -1.23 -2.10
N LEU A 37 -15.31 -0.32 -1.25
CA LEU A 37 -15.56 1.08 -1.62
C LEU A 37 -14.25 1.82 -1.91
N ALA A 38 -13.23 1.60 -1.09
CA ALA A 38 -11.91 2.18 -1.30
C ALA A 38 -11.32 1.75 -2.64
N ARG A 39 -11.52 0.49 -3.05
CA ARG A 39 -11.11 0.00 -4.36
C ARG A 39 -11.87 0.68 -5.50
N ASP A 40 -13.20 0.82 -5.39
CA ASP A 40 -14.01 1.52 -6.39
C ASP A 40 -13.62 3.01 -6.54
N LEU A 41 -13.06 3.62 -5.50
CA LEU A 41 -12.61 5.03 -5.52
C LEU A 41 -11.18 5.20 -6.05
N LEU A 42 -10.39 4.13 -6.07
CA LEU A 42 -9.00 4.12 -6.55
C LEU A 42 -8.87 3.65 -8.01
N GLU A 43 -9.91 2.99 -8.54
CA GLU A 43 -10.07 2.65 -9.96
C GLU A 43 -10.40 3.89 -10.81
#